data_AF-A0A2V7X595-F1
#
_entry.id   AF-A0A2V7X595-F1
#
_cell.length_a   1.000
_cell.length_b   1.000
_cell.length_c   1.000
_cell.angle_alpha   90.00
_cell.angle_beta   90.00
_cell.angle_gamma   90.00
#
_symmetry.space_group_name_H-M   'P 1'
#
loop_
_entity.id
_entity.type
_entity.pdbx_description
1 polymer ?
#
loop_
_entity_poly.entity_id
_entity_poly.type
_entity_poly.pdbx_seq_one_letter_code
_entity_poly.pdbx_strand_id
1 'polypeptide(L)' 'MNCQTCGKPLADGARFCPSCGAAASAPSTDQPTEFHIVGDVMQAVVIPLRGGQEVPWRCRAP' A
#
# COMPACT_ATOMS: atom_id res chain seq x y z
N MET A 1 -21.84 2.29 15.60
CA MET A 1 -21.14 2.99 14.49
C MET A 1 -21.57 2.41 13.14
N ASN A 2 -21.58 3.16 12.03
CA ASN A 2 -21.94 2.63 10.69
C ASN A 2 -20.69 2.43 9.84
N CYS A 3 -20.66 1.38 9.01
CA CYS A 3 -19.56 1.16 8.08
C CYS A 3 -19.53 2.27 7.02
N GLN A 4 -18.37 2.92 6.85
CA GLN A 4 -18.20 4.01 5.87
C GLN A 4 -18.24 3.53 4.41
N THR A 5 -18.10 2.23 4.17
CA THR A 5 -18.12 1.66 2.81
C THR A 5 -19.52 1.24 2.36
N CYS A 6 -20.34 0.69 3.26
CA CYS A 6 -21.64 0.11 2.90
C CYS A 6 -22.83 0.64 3.71
N GLY A 7 -22.60 1.52 4.69
CA GLY A 7 -23.64 2.15 5.52
C GLY A 7 -24.29 1.24 6.57
N LYS A 8 -24.02 -0.07 6.55
CA LYS A 8 -24.60 -1.02 7.51
C LYS A 8 -24.09 -0.79 8.94
N PRO A 9 -24.89 -1.14 9.96
CA PRO A 9 -24.47 -1.03 11.35
C PRO A 9 -23.26 -1.94 11.61
N LEU A 10 -22.24 -1.37 12.24
CA LEU A 10 -21.00 -2.01 12.61
C LEU A 10 -20.89 -2.01 14.14
N ALA A 11 -20.51 -3.15 14.70
CA ALA A 11 -20.33 -3.30 16.14
C ALA A 11 -19.12 -2.48 16.61
N ASP A 12 -19.26 -1.88 17.80
CA ASP A 12 -18.18 -1.14 18.43
C ASP A 12 -16.99 -2.07 18.71
N GLY A 13 -15.82 -1.72 18.17
CA GLY A 13 -14.59 -2.52 18.26
C GLY A 13 -14.38 -3.56 17.15
N ALA A 14 -15.29 -3.69 16.17
CA ALA A 14 -15.08 -4.58 15.03
C ALA A 14 -13.93 -4.08 14.14
N ARG A 15 -12.98 -4.96 13.79
CA ARG A 15 -11.84 -4.62 12.91
C ARG A 15 -12.21 -4.60 11.43
N PHE A 16 -13.25 -5.37 11.06
CA PHE A 16 -13.76 -5.51 9.70
C PHE A 16 -15.29 -5.54 9.72
N CYS A 17 -15.91 -5.07 8.63
CA CYS A 17 -17.35 -5.10 8.48
C CYS A 17 -17.82 -6.51 8.08
N PRO A 18 -18.70 -7.16 8.87
CA PRO A 18 -19.17 -8.52 8.56
C PRO A 18 -20.08 -8.57 7.33
N SER A 19 -20.57 -7.43 6.84
CA SER A 19 -21.47 -7.39 5.67
C SER A 19 -20.78 -7.11 4.34
N CYS A 20 -19.68 -6.37 4.32
CA CYS A 20 -18.97 -6.04 3.08
C CYS A 20 -17.48 -6.41 3.09
N GLY A 21 -16.93 -6.82 4.24
CA GLY A 21 -15.51 -7.17 4.40
C GLY A 21 -14.56 -5.97 4.53
N ALA A 22 -15.05 -4.73 4.41
CA ALA A 22 -14.20 -3.53 4.52
C ALA A 22 -13.62 -3.37 5.94
N ALA A 23 -12.35 -2.96 6.05
CA ALA A 23 -11.73 -2.65 7.33
C ALA A 23 -12.44 -1.47 8.01
N ALA A 24 -12.70 -1.59 9.31
CA ALA A 24 -13.40 -0.59 10.10
C ALA A 24 -12.55 0.65 10.42
N SER A 25 -11.24 0.48 10.40
CA SER A 25 -10.26 1.56 10.41
C SER A 25 -9.24 1.22 9.35
N ALA A 26 -8.99 2.16 8.43
CA ALA A 26 -7.76 2.09 7.66
C ALA A 26 -6.62 2.00 8.67
N PRO A 27 -5.62 1.11 8.49
CA PRO A 27 -4.38 1.30 9.22
C PRO A 27 -3.97 2.74 8.94
N SER A 28 -3.74 3.54 9.98
CA SER A 28 -3.14 4.85 9.82
C SER A 28 -1.85 4.64 9.09
N THR A 29 -1.93 4.83 7.77
CA THR A 29 -0.81 5.05 6.92
C THR A 29 -0.29 6.41 7.34
N ASP A 30 0.47 6.41 8.43
CA ASP A 30 1.62 7.27 8.61
C ASP A 30 2.61 6.91 7.48
N GLN A 31 2.21 7.14 6.23
CA GLN A 31 3.16 7.34 5.15
C GLN A 31 3.31 8.84 5.07
N PRO A 32 4.49 9.39 5.35
CA PRO A 32 4.78 10.75 4.97
C PRO A 32 4.61 10.84 3.44
N THR A 33 3.57 11.54 2.99
CA THR A 33 3.25 11.74 1.56
C THR A 33 4.26 12.64 0.83
N GLU A 34 5.41 12.93 1.44
CA GLU A 34 6.43 13.79 0.86
C GLU A 34 7.81 13.36 1.37
N PHE A 35 8.55 12.63 0.54
CA PHE A 35 9.95 12.32 0.79
C PHE A 35 10.83 13.35 0.07
N HIS A 36 11.35 14.32 0.82
CA HIS A 36 12.53 15.10 0.40
C HIS A 36 13.79 14.26 0.62
N ILE A 37 14.60 14.13 -0.43
CA ILE A 37 15.79 13.28 -0.46
C ILE A 37 16.95 14.02 0.23
N VAL A 38 17.45 13.48 1.35
CA VAL A 38 18.79 13.81 1.87
C VAL A 38 19.59 12.52 2.04
N GLY A 39 20.58 12.36 1.15
CA GLY A 39 21.92 11.89 1.52
C GLY A 39 22.21 10.39 1.62
N ASP A 40 21.55 9.64 2.52
CA ASP A 40 22.28 8.54 3.18
C ASP A 40 21.54 7.19 3.31
N VAL A 41 20.42 6.97 2.60
CA VAL A 41 19.69 5.69 2.69
C VAL A 41 19.75 4.94 1.37
N MET A 42 20.33 3.72 1.38
CA MET A 42 20.16 2.76 0.28
C MET A 42 18.68 2.38 0.18
N GLN A 43 17.95 3.05 -0.71
CA GLN A 43 16.54 2.77 -0.94
C GLN A 43 16.40 1.83 -2.14
N ALA A 44 15.92 0.62 -1.87
CA ALA A 44 15.39 -0.26 -2.90
C ALA A 44 13.96 0.19 -3.22
N VAL A 45 13.68 0.52 -4.49
CA VAL A 45 12.34 0.85 -4.96
C VAL A 45 11.76 -0.32 -5.76
N VAL A 46 10.50 -0.66 -5.51
CA VAL A 46 9.76 -1.68 -6.26
C VAL A 46 9.33 -1.07 -7.60
N ILE A 47 9.80 -1.64 -8.70
CA ILE A 47 9.40 -1.23 -10.06
C ILE A 47 8.39 -2.25 -10.59
N PRO A 48 7.14 -1.86 -10.90
CA PRO A 48 6.16 -2.78 -11.49
C PRO A 48 6.56 -3.14 -12.92
N LEU A 49 6.74 -4.45 -13.18
CA LEU A 49 7.00 -4.98 -14.53
C LEU A 49 5.69 -5.27 -15.25
N ARG A 50 5.65 -4.98 -16.55
CA ARG A 50 4.55 -5.40 -17.44
C ARG A 50 4.67 -6.91 -17.70
N GLY A 51 3.54 -7.58 -17.95
CA GLY A 51 3.55 -9.00 -18.34
C GLY A 51 4.42 -9.23 -19.58
N GLY A 52 5.44 -10.08 -19.47
CA GLY A 52 6.41 -10.35 -20.54
C GLY A 52 7.62 -9.42 -20.58
N GLN A 53 7.76 -8.46 -19.66
CA GLN A 53 8.96 -7.62 -19.57
C GLN A 53 10.08 -8.35 -18.84
N GLU A 54 11.10 -8.77 -19.59
CA GLU A 54 12.33 -9.35 -19.04
C GLU A 54 13.21 -8.27 -18.39
N VAL A 55 13.79 -8.60 -17.23
CA VAL A 55 14.81 -7.74 -16.62
C VAL A 55 16.11 -7.95 -17.39
N PRO A 56 16.72 -6.89 -17.96
CA PRO A 56 17.95 -7.06 -18.70
C PRO A 56 19.07 -7.47 -17.74
N TRP A 57 19.49 -8.73 -17.81
CA TRP A 57 20.60 -9.29 -17.02
C TRP A 57 21.99 -8.91 -17.57
N ARG A 58 22.05 -8.05 -18.59
CA ARG A 58 23.30 -7.77 -19.30
C ARG A 58 24.26 -6.97 -18.43
N CYS A 59 25.39 -7.61 -18.09
CA CYS A 59 26.64 -6.91 -17.81
C CYS A 59 27.00 -6.11 -19.07
N ARG A 60 26.83 -4.79 -18.99
CA ARG A 60 27.21 -3.87 -20.08
C ARG A 60 28.74 -3.77 -20.12
N ALA A 61 29.37 -4.56 -20.98
CA ALA A 61 30.75 -4.34 -21.39
C ALA A 61 30.85 -3.03 -22.20
N PRO A 62 32.00 -2.33 -22.16
CA PRO A 62 32.23 -1.09 -22.91
C PRO A 62 32.07 -1.27 -24.42
#